data_AF-A0A1V0RUR3-F1
#
_entry.id   AF-A0A1V0RUR3-F1
#
_cell.length_a   1.000
_cell.length_b   1.000
_cell.length_c   1.000
_cell.angle_alpha   90.00
_cell.angle_beta   90.00
_cell.angle_gamma   90.00
#
_symmetry.space_group_name_H-M   'P 1'
#
loop_
_entity.id
_entity.type
_entity.pdbx_description
1 polymer ?
#
loop_
_entity_poly.entity_id
_entity_poly.type
_entity_poly.pdbx_seq_one_letter_code
_entity_poly.pdbx_strand_id
1 'polypeptide(L)'
;MRQARCTLVLAALVLGLTAAPTFAERNLVPTLERRFTVCPDRPAEPVWMQEIPLRQAYQRVLVQDIYRAQNLERVVEIGNCDCATRFPSWDAAEAVFRERYANDERWEMLEASDAYNRRANAARTAAKAICDAAGNW
;
A
#
# COMPACT_ATOMS: atom_id res chain seq x y z
N MET A 1 23.42 53.21 -33.96
CA MET A 1 22.55 52.03 -34.22
C MET A 1 23.12 50.68 -33.77
N ARG A 2 24.46 50.45 -33.75
CA ARG A 2 25.04 49.17 -33.27
C ARG A 2 24.94 48.94 -31.76
N GLN A 3 25.14 49.99 -30.94
CA GLN A 3 25.11 49.87 -29.47
C GLN A 3 23.72 49.50 -28.92
N ALA A 4 22.65 50.09 -29.46
CA ALA A 4 21.27 49.78 -29.07
C ALA A 4 20.86 48.33 -29.39
N ARG A 5 21.43 47.74 -30.45
CA ARG A 5 21.21 46.33 -30.80
C ARG A 5 21.95 45.38 -29.85
N CYS A 6 23.15 45.72 -29.42
CA CYS A 6 23.90 44.92 -28.44
C CYS A 6 23.21 44.89 -27.06
N THR A 7 22.67 46.02 -26.58
CA THR A 7 21.94 46.06 -25.31
C THR A 7 20.65 45.26 -25.34
N LEU A 8 19.91 45.27 -26.46
CA LEU A 8 18.70 44.47 -26.62
C LEU A 8 18.98 42.96 -26.63
N VAL A 9 20.07 42.52 -27.29
CA VAL A 9 20.48 41.11 -27.33
C VAL A 9 20.92 40.62 -25.95
N LEU A 10 21.68 41.44 -25.21
CA LEU A 10 22.10 41.10 -23.85
C LEU A 10 20.93 41.01 -22.87
N ALA A 11 19.95 41.91 -22.97
CA ALA A 11 18.75 41.86 -22.14
C ALA A 11 17.92 40.59 -22.38
N ALA A 12 17.75 40.19 -23.64
CA ALA A 12 17.01 38.96 -23.98
C ALA A 12 17.72 37.69 -23.48
N LEU A 13 19.05 37.66 -23.49
CA LEU A 13 19.84 36.53 -23.01
C LEU A 13 19.72 36.36 -21.48
N VAL A 14 19.74 37.48 -20.73
CA VAL A 14 19.60 37.45 -19.26
C VAL A 14 18.21 36.97 -18.84
N LEU A 15 17.15 37.40 -19.52
CA LEU A 15 15.79 36.93 -19.23
C LEU A 15 15.57 35.44 -19.53
N GLY A 16 16.31 34.88 -20.50
CA GLY A 16 16.23 33.44 -20.83
C GLY A 16 16.86 32.53 -19.78
N LEU A 17 17.91 32.98 -19.08
CA LEU A 17 18.61 32.17 -18.07
C LEU A 17 17.92 32.11 -16.70
N THR A 18 16.97 33.01 -16.41
CA THR A 18 16.24 33.02 -15.12
C THR A 18 14.99 32.14 -15.11
N ALA A 19 14.61 31.56 -16.26
CA ALA A 19 13.50 30.61 -16.33
C ALA A 19 13.97 29.22 -15.90
N ALA A 20 14.04 28.99 -14.58
CA ALA A 20 14.13 27.62 -14.07
C ALA A 20 12.90 26.84 -14.56
N PRO A 21 13.04 25.61 -15.07
CA PRO A 21 11.89 24.78 -15.40
C PRO A 21 11.09 24.57 -14.10
N THR A 22 9.95 25.23 -13.98
CA THR A 22 8.98 24.91 -12.95
C THR A 22 8.44 23.52 -13.30
N PHE A 23 8.95 22.49 -12.62
CA PHE A 23 8.32 21.18 -12.65
C PHE A 23 6.91 21.36 -12.09
N ALA A 24 5.92 21.37 -12.97
CA ALA A 24 4.54 21.28 -12.55
C ALA A 24 4.37 19.90 -11.90
N GLU A 25 4.22 19.89 -10.59
CA GLU A 25 3.95 18.69 -9.80
C GLU A 25 2.60 18.13 -10.27
N ARG A 26 2.61 17.11 -11.13
CA ARG A 26 1.41 16.44 -11.65
C ARG A 26 0.83 15.44 -10.64
N ASN A 27 0.91 15.74 -9.34
CA ASN A 27 0.21 14.97 -8.32
C ASN A 27 -1.18 15.57 -8.11
N LEU A 28 -2.05 15.45 -9.12
CA LEU A 28 -3.46 15.84 -9.06
C LEU A 28 -4.34 14.79 -8.36
N VAL A 29 -3.73 13.76 -7.76
CA VAL A 29 -4.43 12.80 -6.91
C VAL A 29 -4.41 13.36 -5.50
N PRO A 30 -5.55 13.78 -4.92
CA PRO A 30 -5.60 14.14 -3.51
C PRO A 30 -5.03 12.99 -2.69
N THR A 31 -4.01 13.26 -1.88
CA THR A 31 -3.58 12.31 -0.84
C THR A 31 -4.69 12.26 0.20
N LEU A 32 -5.64 11.34 -0.01
CA LEU A 32 -6.65 11.06 1.00
C LEU A 32 -5.93 10.49 2.22
N GLU A 33 -5.78 11.29 3.28
CA GLU A 33 -5.42 10.78 4.60
C GLU A 33 -6.40 9.66 4.93
N ARG A 34 -5.92 8.41 4.88
CA ARG A 34 -6.78 7.24 5.07
C ARG A 34 -7.10 7.12 6.55
N ARG A 35 -8.21 7.73 6.96
CA ARG A 35 -8.76 7.59 8.30
C ARG A 35 -9.70 6.41 8.35
N PHE A 36 -9.46 5.55 9.32
CA PHE A 36 -10.19 4.32 9.51
C PHE A 36 -11.17 4.47 10.67
N THR A 37 -12.44 4.13 10.45
CA THR A 37 -13.48 4.19 11.50
C THR A 37 -13.32 3.08 12.53
N VAL A 38 -12.90 1.90 12.07
CA VAL A 38 -12.59 0.75 12.91
C VAL A 38 -11.08 0.63 13.02
N CYS A 39 -10.57 0.55 14.26
CA CYS A 39 -9.14 0.53 14.57
C CYS A 39 -8.37 1.63 13.82
N PRO A 40 -8.47 2.90 14.27
CA PRO A 40 -7.79 4.04 13.66
C PRO A 40 -6.27 3.87 13.61
N ASP A 41 -5.70 3.28 14.66
CA ASP A 41 -4.26 3.07 14.84
C ASP A 41 -3.74 1.79 14.18
N ARG A 42 -4.49 1.22 13.22
CA ARG A 42 -4.03 0.03 12.50
C ARG A 42 -2.72 0.32 11.75
N PRO A 43 -1.80 -0.64 11.67
CA PRO A 43 -0.50 -0.40 11.05
C PRO A 43 -0.64 -0.06 9.57
N ALA A 44 0.10 0.96 9.15
CA ALA A 44 0.25 1.27 7.74
C ALA A 44 0.89 0.09 7.00
N GLU A 45 0.54 -0.06 5.72
CA GLU A 45 1.18 -1.05 4.88
C GLU A 45 2.69 -0.75 4.75
N PRO A 46 3.56 -1.77 4.72
CA PRO A 46 5.00 -1.57 4.57
C PRO A 46 5.37 -0.74 3.33
N VAL A 47 6.34 0.16 3.46
CA VAL A 47 6.75 1.08 2.37
C VAL A 47 7.13 0.32 1.09
N TRP A 48 7.87 -0.78 1.22
CA TRP A 48 8.27 -1.58 0.06
C TRP A 48 7.07 -2.12 -0.73
N MET A 49 5.95 -2.43 -0.07
CA MET A 49 4.72 -2.88 -0.73
C MET A 49 4.03 -1.74 -1.46
N GLN A 50 4.09 -0.53 -0.90
CA GLN A 50 3.52 0.67 -1.52
C GLN A 50 4.28 1.08 -2.79
N GLU A 51 5.58 0.77 -2.85
CA GLU A 51 6.49 1.13 -3.94
C GLU A 51 6.62 0.04 -5.03
N ILE A 52 5.90 -1.09 -4.90
CA ILE A 52 5.94 -2.16 -5.90
C ILE A 52 5.51 -1.63 -7.28
N PRO A 53 6.30 -1.86 -8.35
CA PRO A 53 5.93 -1.46 -9.70
C PRO A 53 4.61 -2.10 -10.13
N LEU A 54 3.80 -1.39 -10.90
CA LEU A 54 2.46 -1.84 -11.33
C LEU A 54 2.44 -3.26 -11.92
N ARG A 55 3.47 -3.64 -12.69
CA ARG A 55 3.57 -4.97 -13.31
C ARG A 55 3.71 -6.10 -12.28
N GLN A 56 4.25 -5.78 -11.11
CA GLN A 56 4.52 -6.68 -9.99
C GLN A 56 3.47 -6.56 -8.86
N ALA A 57 2.37 -5.83 -9.06
CA ALA A 57 1.34 -5.61 -8.05
C ALA A 57 0.75 -6.91 -7.45
N TYR A 58 0.88 -8.05 -8.16
CA TYR A 58 0.50 -9.37 -7.66
C TYR A 58 1.25 -9.77 -6.37
N GLN A 59 2.49 -9.30 -6.18
CA GLN A 59 3.25 -9.52 -4.95
C GLN A 59 2.58 -8.84 -3.75
N ARG A 60 2.20 -7.55 -3.90
CA ARG A 60 1.47 -6.80 -2.88
C ARG A 60 0.15 -7.48 -2.54
N VAL A 61 -0.60 -7.90 -3.57
CA VAL A 61 -1.89 -8.60 -3.38
C VAL A 61 -1.70 -9.88 -2.58
N LEU A 62 -0.69 -10.69 -2.89
CA LEU A 62 -0.42 -11.91 -2.14
C LEU A 62 -0.11 -11.62 -0.67
N VAL A 63 0.72 -10.61 -0.36
CA VAL A 63 1.01 -10.26 1.05
C VAL A 63 -0.24 -9.77 1.78
N GLN A 64 -1.09 -8.98 1.12
CA GLN A 64 -2.37 -8.54 1.67
C GLN A 64 -3.32 -9.72 1.95
N ASP A 65 -3.36 -10.71 1.07
CA ASP A 65 -4.20 -11.89 1.23
C ASP A 65 -3.69 -12.80 2.36
N ILE A 66 -2.37 -12.98 2.46
CA ILE A 66 -1.72 -13.67 3.59
C ILE A 66 -2.12 -12.99 4.91
N TYR A 67 -1.93 -11.66 4.99
CA TYR A 67 -2.25 -10.86 6.17
C TYR A 67 -3.72 -10.99 6.55
N ARG A 68 -4.63 -10.85 5.59
CA ARG A 68 -6.07 -10.97 5.82
C ARG A 68 -6.46 -12.35 6.32
N ALA A 69 -5.91 -13.41 5.73
CA ALA A 69 -6.19 -14.79 6.13
C ALA A 69 -5.71 -15.05 7.57
N GLN A 70 -4.43 -14.77 7.86
CA GLN A 70 -3.84 -14.97 9.17
C GLN A 70 -4.62 -14.24 10.27
N ASN A 71 -5.02 -12.99 10.03
CA ASN A 71 -5.68 -12.19 11.06
C ASN A 71 -7.11 -12.66 11.34
N LEU A 72 -7.87 -13.04 10.30
CA LEU A 72 -9.21 -13.58 10.50
C LEU A 72 -9.16 -14.95 11.18
N GLU A 73 -8.20 -15.80 10.82
CA GLU A 73 -7.97 -17.09 11.49
C GLU A 73 -7.60 -16.89 12.96
N ARG A 74 -6.68 -15.96 13.25
CA ARG A 74 -6.26 -15.60 14.62
C ARG A 74 -7.43 -15.13 15.50
N VAL A 75 -8.30 -14.28 14.95
CA VAL A 75 -9.51 -13.82 15.66
C VAL A 75 -10.39 -15.01 16.05
N VAL A 76 -10.58 -15.96 15.13
CA VAL A 76 -11.37 -17.17 15.40
C VAL A 76 -10.70 -18.07 16.42
N GLU A 77 -9.39 -18.29 16.29
CA GLU A 77 -8.60 -19.14 17.17
C GLU A 77 -8.60 -18.65 18.62
N ILE A 78 -8.40 -17.34 18.82
CA ILE A 78 -8.31 -16.75 20.16
C ILE A 78 -9.69 -16.37 20.71
N GLY A 79 -10.69 -16.21 19.85
CA GLY A 79 -12.02 -15.74 20.23
C GLY A 79 -12.06 -14.25 20.62
N ASN A 80 -11.09 -13.45 20.16
CA ASN A 80 -10.95 -12.04 20.51
C ASN A 80 -10.74 -11.18 19.24
N CYS A 81 -11.37 -10.01 19.20
CA CYS A 81 -11.23 -9.03 18.12
C CYS A 81 -10.79 -7.65 18.62
N ASP A 82 -9.87 -7.59 19.58
CA ASP A 82 -9.10 -6.37 19.86
C ASP A 82 -8.33 -5.90 18.61
N CYS A 83 -8.11 -4.59 18.48
CA CYS A 83 -7.42 -4.03 17.30
C CYS A 83 -6.04 -4.65 17.04
N ALA A 84 -5.29 -4.98 18.09
CA ALA A 84 -4.00 -5.65 17.96
C ALA A 84 -4.11 -7.11 17.42
N THR A 85 -5.24 -7.77 17.64
CA THR A 85 -5.53 -9.11 17.10
C THR A 85 -6.10 -9.03 15.69
N ARG A 86 -6.97 -8.05 15.43
CA ARG A 86 -7.66 -7.88 14.14
C ARG A 86 -6.77 -7.28 13.05
N PHE A 87 -5.86 -6.38 13.46
CA PHE A 87 -4.90 -5.68 12.61
C PHE A 87 -3.50 -5.64 13.28
N PRO A 88 -2.83 -6.79 13.46
CA PRO A 88 -1.47 -6.88 14.00
C PRO A 88 -0.44 -6.26 13.04
N SER A 89 0.84 -6.22 13.46
CA SER A 89 1.98 -5.92 12.58
C SER A 89 1.98 -6.78 11.31
N TRP A 90 2.53 -6.23 10.22
CA TRP A 90 2.68 -6.93 8.94
C TRP A 90 3.77 -8.00 8.96
N ASP A 91 4.66 -8.01 9.96
CA ASP A 91 5.86 -8.85 10.03
C ASP A 91 5.59 -10.33 9.73
N ALA A 92 4.51 -10.89 10.27
CA ALA A 92 4.16 -12.30 10.07
C ALA A 92 3.75 -12.61 8.62
N ALA A 93 3.01 -11.71 7.98
CA ALA A 93 2.61 -11.88 6.58
C ALA A 93 3.79 -11.65 5.63
N GLU A 94 4.62 -10.66 5.93
CA GLU A 94 5.84 -10.39 5.18
C GLU A 94 6.85 -11.53 5.27
N ALA A 95 7.03 -12.14 6.45
CA ALA A 95 7.89 -13.29 6.64
C ALA A 95 7.44 -14.47 5.76
N VAL A 96 6.13 -14.80 5.80
CA VAL A 96 5.58 -15.86 4.94
C VAL A 96 5.80 -15.55 3.46
N PHE A 97 5.58 -14.31 3.02
CA PHE A 97 5.86 -13.91 1.65
C PHE A 97 7.34 -14.09 1.28
N ARG A 98 8.24 -13.53 2.08
CA ARG A 98 9.69 -13.57 1.84
C ARG A 98 10.24 -15.00 1.80
N GLU A 99 9.79 -15.84 2.73
CA GLU A 99 10.31 -17.20 2.89
C GLU A 99 9.78 -18.16 1.83
N ARG A 100 8.55 -17.96 1.34
CA ARG A 100 7.88 -18.96 0.51
C ARG A 100 7.63 -18.54 -0.93
N TYR A 101 7.45 -17.24 -1.18
CA TYR A 101 6.89 -16.76 -2.44
C TYR A 101 7.78 -15.72 -3.12
N ALA A 102 8.80 -15.15 -2.47
CA ALA A 102 9.58 -14.06 -3.05
C ALA A 102 10.27 -14.40 -4.39
N ASN A 103 10.52 -15.69 -4.64
CA ASN A 103 11.18 -16.17 -5.87
C ASN A 103 10.23 -16.94 -6.80
N ASP A 104 8.93 -16.98 -6.49
CA ASP A 104 7.94 -17.71 -7.27
C ASP A 104 7.63 -16.98 -8.58
N GLU A 105 7.21 -17.76 -9.57
CA GLU A 105 6.66 -17.20 -10.79
C GLU A 105 5.30 -16.55 -10.54
N ARG A 106 4.93 -15.63 -11.43
CA ARG A 106 3.67 -14.89 -11.30
C ARG A 106 2.45 -15.79 -11.11
N TRP A 107 2.38 -16.90 -11.84
CA TRP A 107 1.22 -17.79 -11.80
C TRP A 107 1.10 -18.52 -10.45
N GLU A 108 2.21 -18.91 -9.84
CA GLU A 108 2.27 -19.56 -8.51
C GLU A 108 1.79 -18.59 -7.43
N MET A 109 2.24 -17.32 -7.49
CA MET A 109 1.79 -16.29 -6.54
C MET A 109 0.29 -16.01 -6.65
N LEU A 110 -0.27 -16.05 -7.87
CA LEU A 110 -1.72 -15.86 -8.08
C LEU A 110 -2.53 -17.05 -7.55
N GLU A 111 -2.04 -18.28 -7.73
CA GLU A 111 -2.64 -19.48 -7.14
C GLU A 111 -2.60 -19.45 -5.60
N ALA A 112 -1.47 -19.02 -5.03
CA ALA A 112 -1.33 -18.84 -3.59
C ALA A 112 -2.30 -17.77 -3.05
N SER A 113 -2.45 -16.64 -3.76
CA SER A 113 -3.40 -15.57 -3.40
C SER A 113 -4.84 -16.09 -3.36
N ASP A 114 -5.26 -16.88 -4.34
CA ASP A 114 -6.57 -17.53 -4.37
C ASP A 114 -6.75 -18.50 -3.17
N ALA A 115 -5.72 -19.27 -2.81
CA ALA A 115 -5.75 -20.14 -1.65
C ALA A 115 -5.90 -19.36 -0.31
N TYR A 116 -5.16 -18.28 -0.11
CA TYR A 116 -5.31 -17.42 1.07
C TYR A 116 -6.67 -16.71 1.11
N ASN A 117 -7.20 -16.30 -0.04
CA ASN A 117 -8.54 -15.73 -0.13
C ASN A 117 -9.63 -16.73 0.32
N ARG A 118 -9.53 -18.00 -0.10
CA ARG A 118 -10.43 -19.06 0.39
C ARG A 118 -10.35 -19.24 1.90
N ARG A 119 -9.13 -19.27 2.46
CA ARG A 119 -8.90 -19.36 3.91
C ARG A 119 -9.54 -18.21 4.68
N ALA A 120 -9.28 -16.98 4.23
CA ALA A 120 -9.89 -15.78 4.81
C ALA A 120 -11.42 -15.81 4.74
N ASN A 121 -11.99 -16.28 3.63
CA ASN A 121 -13.44 -16.41 3.46
C ASN A 121 -14.05 -17.50 4.34
N ALA A 122 -13.35 -18.63 4.55
CA ALA A 122 -13.77 -19.68 5.46
C ALA A 122 -13.82 -19.19 6.92
N ALA A 123 -12.86 -18.38 7.36
CA ALA A 123 -12.84 -17.81 8.71
C ALA A 123 -13.82 -16.62 8.89
N ARG A 124 -14.25 -15.99 7.78
CA ARG A 124 -14.93 -14.69 7.80
C ARG A 124 -16.21 -14.67 8.64
N THR A 125 -17.07 -15.68 8.51
CA THR A 125 -18.37 -15.68 9.20
C THR A 125 -18.18 -15.76 10.71
N ALA A 126 -17.30 -16.64 11.19
CA ALA A 126 -17.00 -16.77 12.61
C ALA A 126 -16.27 -15.52 13.16
N ALA A 127 -15.26 -15.03 12.45
CA ALA A 127 -14.55 -13.81 12.82
C ALA A 127 -15.49 -12.60 12.89
N LYS A 128 -16.44 -12.49 11.95
CA LYS A 128 -17.43 -11.41 11.94
C LYS A 128 -18.26 -11.41 13.22
N ALA A 129 -18.79 -12.55 13.63
CA ALA A 129 -19.60 -12.64 14.84
C ALA A 129 -18.82 -12.16 16.08
N ILE A 130 -17.55 -12.55 16.19
CA ILE A 130 -16.65 -12.13 17.29
C ILE A 130 -16.40 -10.62 17.23
N CYS A 131 -16.06 -10.09 16.06
CA CYS A 131 -15.73 -8.68 15.90
C CYS A 131 -16.94 -7.74 16.01
N ASP A 132 -18.12 -8.16 15.56
CA ASP A 132 -19.35 -7.39 15.75
C ASP A 132 -19.65 -7.24 17.25
N ALA A 133 -19.50 -8.31 18.03
CA ALA A 133 -19.68 -8.27 19.49
C ALA A 133 -18.68 -7.34 20.19
N ALA A 134 -17.47 -7.21 19.64
CA ALA A 134 -16.44 -6.29 20.12
C ALA A 134 -16.57 -4.86 19.55
N GLY A 135 -17.48 -4.60 18.62
CA GLY A 135 -17.61 -3.32 17.91
C GLY A 135 -16.46 -3.01 16.94
N ASN A 136 -15.67 -4.02 16.56
CA ASN A 136 -14.43 -3.89 15.77
C ASN A 136 -14.50 -4.58 14.39
N TRP A 137 -15.68 -4.67 13.79
CA TRP A 137 -15.86 -5.29 12.47
C TRP A 137 -15.71 -4.31 11.31
#